data_AF-A0A348VFC6-F1
#
_entry.id   AF-A0A348VFC6-F1
#
_cell.length_a   1.000
_cell.length_b   1.000
_cell.length_c   1.000
_cell.angle_alpha   90.00
_cell.angle_beta   90.00
_cell.angle_gamma   90.00
#
_symmetry.space_group_name_H-M   'P 1'
#
loop_
_entity.id
_entity.type
_entity.pdbx_description
1 polymer ?
#
loop_
_entity_poly.entity_id
_entity_poly.type
_entity_poly.pdbx_seq_one_letter_code
_entity_poly.pdbx_strand_id
1 'polypeptide(L)' 'MKIRVYQLAKELGVPSKQLVEELKKLGVDIVSYQSTVDEETADLLRELLK' A
#
# COMPACT_ATOMS: atom_id res chain seq x y z
N MET A 1 -8.35 6.54 8.52
CA MET A 1 -8.21 7.63 7.52
C MET A 1 -7.91 6.96 6.17
N LYS A 2 -7.76 7.71 5.07
CA LYS A 2 -7.35 7.14 3.76
C LYS A 2 -5.93 7.59 3.44
N ILE A 3 -5.04 6.65 3.14
CA ILE A 3 -3.62 6.89 2.84
C ILE A 3 -3.37 6.55 1.36
N ARG A 4 -2.64 7.39 0.63
CA ARG A 4 -2.28 7.07 -0.76
C ARG A 4 -1.14 6.05 -0.80
N VAL A 5 -1.24 5.08 -1.70
CA VAL A 5 -0.26 3.98 -1.81
C VAL A 5 1.16 4.50 -2.02
N TYR A 6 1.36 5.56 -2.82
CA TYR A 6 2.70 6.14 -2.99
C TYR A 6 3.26 6.82 -1.73
N GLN A 7 2.40 7.35 -0.85
CA GLN A 7 2.84 7.96 0.41
C GLN A 7 3.32 6.88 1.37
N LEU A 8 2.54 5.79 1.48
CA LEU A 8 2.92 4.61 2.24
C LEU A 8 4.20 3.97 1.69
N ALA A 9 4.37 3.92 0.36
CA ALA A 9 5.60 3.43 -0.27
C ALA A 9 6.82 4.24 0.18
N LYS A 10 6.68 5.56 0.20
CA LYS A 10 7.74 6.48 0.61
C LYS A 10 8.05 6.36 2.10
N GLU A 11 7.03 6.18 2.94
CA GLU A 11 7.17 5.92 4.38
C GLU A 11 7.96 4.63 4.64
N LEU A 12 7.63 3.56 3.90
CA LEU A 12 8.26 2.25 4.02
C LEU A 12 9.61 2.13 3.28
N GLY A 13 10.01 3.15 2.51
CA GLY A 13 11.25 3.11 1.73
C GLY A 13 11.24 2.10 0.58
N VAL A 14 10.06 1.68 0.11
CA VAL A 14 9.90 0.69 -0.97
C VAL A 14 9.37 1.34 -2.26
N PRO A 15 9.62 0.74 -3.44
CA PRO A 15 9.00 1.20 -4.67
C PRO A 15 7.47 1.10 -4.60
N SER A 16 6.75 2.13 -5.05
CA SER A 16 5.27 2.11 -5.04
C SER A 16 4.68 0.94 -5.82
N LYS A 17 5.39 0.45 -6.85
CA LYS A 17 4.99 -0.74 -7.61
C LYS A 17 4.94 -2.00 -6.73
N GLN A 18 5.87 -2.15 -5.79
CA GLN A 18 5.90 -3.29 -4.87
C GLN A 18 4.64 -3.29 -3.98
N LEU A 19 4.28 -2.15 -3.39
CA LEU A 19 3.04 -2.04 -2.63
C LEU A 19 1.79 -2.33 -3.47
N VAL A 20 1.77 -1.86 -4.72
CA VAL A 20 0.63 -2.14 -5.61
C VAL A 20 0.48 -3.64 -5.88
N GLU A 21 1.59 -4.36 -6.05
CA GLU A 21 1.58 -5.81 -6.24
C GLU A 21 1.15 -6.55 -4.97
N GLU A 22 1.64 -6.17 -3.79
CA GLU A 22 1.22 -6.78 -2.52
C GLU A 22 -0.27 -6.57 -2.25
N LEU A 23 -0.78 -5.35 -2.49
CA LEU A 23 -2.21 -5.05 -2.36
C LEU A 23 -3.07 -5.92 -3.28
N LYS A 24 -2.64 -6.12 -4.52
CA LYS A 24 -3.34 -7.02 -5.45
C LYS A 24 -3.31 -8.48 -4.99
N LYS A 25 -2.21 -8.96 -4.40
CA LYS A 25 -2.11 -10.31 -3.83
C LYS A 25 -3.06 -10.50 -2.64
N LEU A 26 -3.29 -9.44 -1.87
CA LEU A 26 -4.25 -9.42 -0.76
C LEU A 26 -5.71 -9.30 -1.22
N GLY A 27 -5.97 -9.25 -2.54
CA GLY A 27 -7.31 -9.10 -3.10
C GLY A 27 -7.86 -7.67 -3.03
N VAL A 28 -7.00 -6.68 -2.71
CA VAL A 28 -7.38 -5.27 -2.71
C VAL A 28 -7.36 -4.76 -4.16
N ASP A 29 -8.53 -4.42 -4.69
CA ASP A 29 -8.66 -3.90 -6.04
C ASP A 29 -8.24 -2.42 -6.11
N ILE A 30 -7.00 -2.20 -6.54
CA ILE A 30 -6.43 -0.88 -6.75
C ILE A 30 -5.92 -0.68 -8.17
N VAL A 31 -6.23 0.49 -8.71
CA VAL A 31 -5.94 0.86 -10.10
C VAL A 31 -4.51 1.33 -10.29
N SER A 32 -3.93 2.04 -9.30
CA SER A 32 -2.56 2.55 -9.38
C SER A 32 -1.96 2.96 -8.03
N TYR A 33 -0.71 3.41 -8.02
CA TYR A 33 -0.05 3.98 -6.83
C TYR A 33 -0.73 5.27 -6.30
N GLN A 34 -1.59 5.92 -7.09
CA GLN A 34 -2.38 7.09 -6.64
C GLN A 34 -3.64 6.70 -5.88
N SER A 35 -4.04 5.42 -5.94
CA SER A 35 -5.15 4.87 -5.17
C SER A 35 -4.92 5.06 -3.67
N THR A 36 -6.01 5.10 -2.92
CA THR A 36 -5.99 5.19 -1.46
C THR A 36 -6.38 3.87 -0.84
N VAL A 37 -5.69 3.49 0.22
CA VAL A 37 -6.06 2.39 1.12
C VAL A 37 -6.55 2.97 2.44
N ASP A 38 -7.30 2.19 3.21
CA ASP A 38 -7.62 2.54 4.59
C ASP A 38 -6.43 2.29 5.52
N GLU A 39 -6.58 2.73 6.77
CA GLU A 39 -5.54 2.57 7.78
C GLU A 39 -5.24 1.10 8.08
N GLU A 40 -6.27 0.26 8.14
CA GLU A 40 -6.14 -1.17 8.43
C GLU A 40 -5.29 -1.88 7.37
N THR A 41 -5.55 -1.60 6.09
CA THR A 41 -4.76 -2.11 4.98
C THR A 41 -3.33 -1.54 5.01
N ALA A 42 -3.17 -0.26 5.35
CA ALA A 42 -1.85 0.36 5.46
C ALA A 42 -1.01 -0.29 6.57
N ASP A 43 -1.61 -0.55 7.73
CA ASP A 43 -0.96 -1.21 8.86
C ASP A 43 -0.57 -2.65 8.54
N LEU A 44 -1.42 -3.38 7.82
CA LEU A 44 -1.08 -4.73 7.36
C LEU A 44 0.15 -4.72 6.43
N LEU A 45 0.25 -3.72 5.54
CA LEU A 45 1.43 -3.55 4.68
C LEU A 45 2.69 -3.14 5.47
N ARG A 46 2.53 -2.31 6.52
CA ARG A 46 3.64 -1.94 7.42
C ARG A 46 4.21 -3.16 8.14
N GLU A 47 3.36 -4.07 8.59
CA GLU A 47 3.79 -5.30 9.26
C GLU A 47 4.35 -6.33 8.27
N LEU A 48 3.83 -6.41 7.04
CA LEU A 48 4.31 -7.33 6.01
C LEU A 48 5.71 -6.97 5.48
N LEU A 49 6.05 -5.67 5.45
CA LEU A 49 7.28 -5.13 4.86
C LEU A 49 8.31 -4.66 5.90
N LYS A 50 8.05 -4.92 7.18
CA LYS A 50 9.02 -4.79 8.27
C LYS A 50 10.21 -5.72 8.07
#